data_AF-A0AAC9V8X0-F1
#
_entry.id   AF-A0AAC9V8X0-F1
#
_cell.length_a   1.000
_cell.length_b   1.000
_cell.length_c   1.000
_cell.angle_alpha   90.00
_cell.angle_beta   90.00
_cell.angle_gamma   90.00
#
_symmetry.space_group_name_H-M   'P 1'
#
loop_
_entity.id
_entity.type
_entity.pdbx_description
1 polymer ?
#
loop_
_entity_poly.entity_id
_entity_poly.type
_entity_poly.pdbx_seq_one_letter_code
_entity_poly.pdbx_strand_id
1 'polypeptide(L)'
;MIPTVTFTYAWSRPYLPADGTEKVQLIIEAQGAASGQPASEKVKDPVAHDMQASDLFREELNSRQAIAARKVKLTLQPSDYIRFDAVSGLAAEDIFGEKIIHAGDIYHKEYKTVLVELEIMPHRTGTHPVMLLEMEYKNGVCGSSSSFTLEVTAEFTRDSKLLDLPPHAGLDHRIQALRQAGTIGRRLFEDGAIERTDAFPTVLLPSAGGRVTEAGTIIRF
;
A
#
# COMPACT_ATOMS: atom_id res chain seq x y z
N MET A 1 -5.99 7.69 19.03
CA MET A 1 -4.56 7.36 18.86
C MET A 1 -4.26 7.61 17.40
N ILE A 2 -3.31 8.50 17.06
CA ILE A 2 -3.04 8.84 15.65
C ILE A 2 -2.46 7.60 14.95
N PRO A 3 -3.03 7.15 13.83
CA PRO A 3 -2.51 5.99 13.12
C PRO A 3 -1.10 6.29 12.59
N THR A 4 -0.14 5.45 12.96
CA THR A 4 1.26 5.55 12.51
C THR A 4 1.44 5.12 11.05
N VAL A 5 0.46 4.41 10.48
CA VAL A 5 0.46 3.97 9.09
C VAL A 5 -0.91 4.24 8.50
N THR A 6 -0.94 4.86 7.32
CA THR A 6 -2.14 5.02 6.50
C THR A 6 -2.12 4.00 5.38
N PHE A 7 -3.29 3.51 5.00
CA PHE A 7 -3.42 2.49 3.96
C PHE A 7 -4.37 2.96 2.87
N THR A 8 -4.01 2.70 1.62
CA THR A 8 -4.85 2.96 0.45
C THR A 8 -4.77 1.79 -0.53
N TYR A 9 -5.82 1.61 -1.32
CA TYR A 9 -5.81 0.68 -2.44
C TYR A 9 -6.50 1.27 -3.65
N ALA A 10 -6.14 0.78 -4.84
CA ALA A 10 -6.72 1.20 -6.10
C ALA A 10 -6.80 0.05 -7.09
N TRP A 11 -7.99 -0.12 -7.67
CA TRP A 11 -8.22 -1.09 -8.75
C TRP A 11 -7.70 -0.55 -10.08
N SER A 12 -7.23 -1.45 -10.95
CA SER A 12 -6.93 -1.14 -12.36
C SER A 12 -8.14 -0.67 -13.15
N ARG A 13 -9.34 -1.08 -12.74
CA ARG A 13 -10.60 -0.66 -13.34
C ARG A 13 -11.62 -0.28 -12.27
N PRO A 14 -12.47 0.72 -12.52
CA PRO A 14 -13.51 1.11 -11.56
C PRO A 14 -14.62 0.07 -11.44
N TYR A 15 -14.87 -0.71 -12.49
CA TYR A 15 -15.91 -1.74 -12.56
C TYR A 15 -15.35 -3.06 -13.09
N LEU A 16 -15.90 -4.15 -12.57
CA LEU A 16 -15.55 -5.52 -12.97
C LEU A 16 -16.75 -6.19 -13.64
N PRO A 17 -16.54 -7.08 -14.62
CA PRO A 17 -17.60 -7.82 -15.25
C PRO A 17 -18.21 -8.81 -14.25
N ALA A 18 -19.53 -8.84 -14.18
CA ALA A 18 -20.26 -9.84 -13.41
C ALA A 18 -20.16 -11.24 -14.07
N ASP A 19 -20.01 -11.28 -15.39
CA ASP A 19 -19.97 -12.53 -16.16
C ASP A 19 -18.56 -12.81 -16.69
N GLY A 20 -18.21 -14.11 -16.76
CA GLY A 20 -16.89 -14.55 -17.21
C GLY A 20 -15.81 -14.48 -16.13
N THR A 21 -14.67 -15.08 -16.44
CA THR A 21 -13.48 -15.02 -15.59
C THR A 21 -12.58 -13.91 -16.10
N GLU A 22 -12.16 -13.00 -15.22
CA GLU A 22 -11.29 -11.88 -15.60
C GLU A 22 -10.07 -11.76 -14.69
N LYS A 23 -8.93 -11.39 -15.29
CA LYS A 23 -7.73 -11.00 -14.56
C LYS A 23 -7.72 -9.50 -14.31
N VAL A 24 -7.59 -9.11 -13.05
CA VAL A 24 -7.57 -7.70 -12.62
C VAL A 24 -6.34 -7.43 -11.78
N GLN A 25 -5.97 -6.15 -11.71
CA GLN A 25 -4.88 -5.70 -10.84
C GLN A 25 -5.39 -4.78 -9.75
N LEU A 26 -4.81 -4.94 -8.55
CA LEU A 26 -5.03 -4.13 -7.38
C LEU A 26 -3.68 -3.62 -6.88
N ILE A 27 -3.56 -2.30 -6.71
CA ILE A 27 -2.43 -1.70 -6.01
C ILE A 27 -2.82 -1.49 -4.57
N ILE A 28 -1.92 -1.86 -3.67
CA ILE A 28 -1.99 -1.69 -2.23
C ILE A 28 -0.83 -0.80 -1.80
N GLU A 29 -1.10 0.21 -0.98
CA GLU A 29 -0.09 1.10 -0.43
C GLU A 29 -0.22 1.23 1.08
N ALA A 30 0.92 1.14 1.76
CA ALA A 30 1.07 1.53 3.15
C ALA A 30 2.01 2.74 3.22
N GLN A 31 1.57 3.82 3.88
CA GLN A 31 2.33 5.05 4.07
C GLN A 31 2.61 5.27 5.55
N GLY A 32 3.88 5.56 5.90
CA GLY A 32 4.23 6.01 7.24
C GLY A 32 3.69 7.42 7.51
N ALA A 33 2.72 7.54 8.41
CA ALA A 33 2.17 8.83 8.83
C ALA A 33 3.17 9.55 9.74
N ALA A 34 3.06 10.88 9.86
CA ALA A 34 3.77 11.59 10.91
C ALA A 34 3.21 11.09 12.24
N SER A 35 4.05 10.50 13.09
CA SER A 35 3.73 10.51 14.51
C SER A 35 3.56 11.98 14.88
N GLY A 36 2.39 12.35 15.41
CA GLY A 36 2.04 13.72 15.74
C GLY A 36 2.86 14.28 16.91
N GLN A 37 4.19 14.29 16.82
CA GLN A 37 4.97 15.29 17.48
C GLN A 37 4.87 16.55 16.61
N PRO A 38 4.12 17.58 17.04
CA PRO A 38 4.27 18.88 16.42
C PRO A 38 5.74 19.26 16.54
N ALA A 39 6.40 19.45 15.41
CA ALA A 39 7.60 20.26 15.37
C ALA A 39 7.21 21.61 15.99
N SER A 40 7.68 21.87 17.21
CA SER A 40 7.51 23.12 17.94
C SER A 40 6.08 23.64 18.17
N GLU A 41 5.32 23.06 19.11
CA GLU A 41 4.43 23.86 19.98
C GLU A 41 5.12 24.16 21.34
N LYS A 42 6.41 24.48 21.24
CA LYS A 42 7.16 25.31 22.18
C LYS A 42 7.94 26.20 21.22
N VAL A 43 7.52 27.42 20.93
CA VAL A 43 8.00 28.61 21.64
C VAL A 43 6.98 29.72 21.39
N LYS A 44 6.26 30.12 22.44
CA LYS A 44 5.52 31.38 22.48
C LYS A 44 6.43 32.43 23.12
N ASP A 45 7.61 32.64 22.53
CA ASP A 45 8.47 33.79 22.77
C ASP A 45 8.82 34.41 21.42
N PRO A 46 8.51 35.69 21.19
CA PRO A 46 8.83 36.38 19.94
C PRO A 46 10.30 36.80 19.97
N VAL A 47 11.21 35.83 19.90
CA VAL A 47 12.60 36.10 19.53
C VAL A 47 12.83 35.33 18.25
N ALA A 48 12.75 36.06 17.14
CA ALA A 48 13.10 35.59 15.81
C ALA A 48 14.57 35.16 15.81
N HIS A 49 14.84 33.93 16.25
CA HIS A 49 16.10 33.27 15.97
C HIS A 49 16.00 32.71 14.56
N ASP A 50 16.78 33.33 13.68
CA ASP A 50 17.06 32.94 12.32
C ASP A 50 17.47 31.46 12.31
N MET A 51 16.50 30.57 12.06
CA MET A 51 16.73 29.14 11.99
C MET A 51 17.60 28.90 10.76
N GLN A 52 18.87 28.61 10.98
CA GLN A 52 19.82 28.44 9.87
C GLN A 52 19.39 27.22 9.04
N ALA A 53 19.61 27.27 7.72
CA ALA A 53 19.26 26.18 6.79
C ALA A 53 19.79 24.79 7.22
N SER A 54 20.87 24.76 8.01
CA SER A 54 21.45 23.54 8.58
C SER A 54 20.54 22.86 9.62
N ASP A 55 19.80 23.64 10.42
CA ASP A 55 18.93 23.09 11.46
C ASP A 55 17.65 22.52 10.86
N LEU A 56 17.09 23.22 9.86
CA LEU A 56 15.97 22.72 9.05
C LEU A 56 16.32 21.41 8.34
N PHE A 57 17.52 21.31 7.75
CA PHE A 57 17.97 20.07 7.09
C PHE A 57 18.12 18.91 8.07
N ARG A 58 18.67 19.16 9.26
CA ARG A 58 18.80 18.14 10.31
C ARG A 58 17.45 17.65 10.81
N GLU A 59 16.49 18.56 11.00
CA GLU A 59 15.14 18.20 11.41
C GLU A 59 14.42 17.38 10.33
N GLU A 60 14.52 17.79 9.06
CA GLU A 60 13.96 17.01 7.94
C GLU A 60 14.62 15.63 7.82
N LEU A 61 15.95 15.54 7.96
CA LEU A 61 16.68 14.28 7.92
C LEU A 61 16.26 13.34 9.06
N ASN A 62 16.21 13.85 10.28
CA ASN A 62 15.77 13.10 11.46
C ASN A 62 14.31 12.64 11.29
N SER A 63 13.44 13.50 10.74
CA SER A 63 12.05 13.13 10.49
C SER A 63 11.94 12.01 9.46
N ARG A 64 12.76 12.02 8.38
CA ARG A 64 12.76 10.97 7.35
C ARG A 64 13.32 9.64 7.84
N GLN A 65 14.18 9.68 8.85
CA GLN A 65 14.72 8.48 9.49
C GLN A 65 13.84 7.97 10.64
N ALA A 66 12.81 8.73 11.03
CA ALA A 66 11.87 8.29 12.06
C ALA A 66 11.07 7.10 11.54
N ILE A 67 11.16 5.98 12.26
CA ILE A 67 10.42 4.78 11.93
C ILE A 67 8.98 4.98 12.39
N ALA A 68 8.02 4.90 11.46
CA ALA A 68 6.60 5.01 11.75
C ALA A 68 6.03 3.67 12.23
N ALA A 69 6.43 2.58 11.59
CA ALA A 69 6.05 1.22 11.97
C ALA A 69 7.19 0.23 11.78
N ARG A 70 7.28 -0.76 12.67
CA ARG A 70 8.28 -1.82 12.63
C ARG A 70 7.66 -3.17 12.35
N LYS A 71 8.40 -4.03 11.67
CA LYS A 71 8.02 -5.43 11.39
C LYS A 71 6.60 -5.55 10.83
N VAL A 72 6.29 -4.72 9.86
CA VAL A 72 4.98 -4.70 9.19
C VAL A 72 4.79 -6.01 8.45
N LYS A 73 3.70 -6.69 8.78
CA LYS A 73 3.22 -7.90 8.14
C LYS A 73 1.82 -7.62 7.59
N LEU A 74 1.60 -8.05 6.35
CA LEU A 74 0.35 -7.88 5.64
C LEU A 74 -0.15 -9.26 5.22
N THR A 75 -1.34 -9.65 5.68
CA THR A 75 -2.01 -10.89 5.30
C THR A 75 -3.16 -10.56 4.36
N LEU A 76 -3.20 -11.22 3.21
CA LEU A 76 -4.22 -11.07 2.19
C LEU A 76 -5.03 -12.36 2.08
N GLN A 77 -6.33 -12.28 2.40
CA GLN A 77 -7.27 -13.39 2.36
C GLN A 77 -8.31 -13.15 1.26
N PRO A 78 -8.25 -13.88 0.14
CA PRO A 78 -9.17 -13.70 -0.96
C PRO A 78 -10.54 -14.27 -0.60
N SER A 79 -11.61 -13.70 -1.15
CA SER A 79 -12.94 -14.34 -1.08
C SER A 79 -13.00 -15.61 -1.94
N ASP A 80 -13.98 -16.48 -1.70
CA ASP A 80 -14.08 -17.81 -2.33
C ASP A 80 -14.09 -17.80 -3.88
N TYR A 81 -14.47 -16.68 -4.49
CA TYR A 81 -14.57 -16.51 -5.94
C TYR A 81 -13.35 -15.80 -6.54
N ILE A 82 -12.27 -15.65 -5.76
CA ILE A 82 -11.06 -14.91 -6.13
C ILE A 82 -9.85 -15.83 -5.98
N ARG A 83 -8.92 -15.76 -6.94
CA ARG A 83 -7.64 -16.45 -6.88
C ARG A 83 -6.50 -15.46 -7.07
N PHE A 84 -5.40 -15.67 -6.35
CA PHE A 84 -4.18 -14.94 -6.63
C PHE A 84 -3.49 -15.50 -7.86
N ASP A 85 -3.21 -14.63 -8.83
CA ASP A 85 -2.37 -14.94 -9.98
C ASP A 85 -0.90 -14.60 -9.65
N ALA A 86 -0.65 -13.40 -9.14
CA ALA A 86 0.68 -12.96 -8.73
C ALA A 86 0.65 -11.86 -7.66
N VAL A 87 1.76 -11.74 -6.92
CA VAL A 87 2.05 -10.60 -6.04
C VAL A 87 3.43 -10.07 -6.39
N SER A 88 3.55 -8.76 -6.58
CA SER A 88 4.79 -8.08 -6.97
C SER A 88 5.05 -6.86 -6.09
N GLY A 89 6.32 -6.43 -6.05
CA GLY A 89 6.78 -5.27 -5.27
C GLY A 89 7.39 -5.65 -3.91
N LEU A 90 6.86 -6.67 -3.23
CA LEU A 90 7.40 -7.23 -2.00
C LEU A 90 7.35 -8.76 -2.03
N ALA A 91 8.22 -9.41 -1.26
CA ALA A 91 8.21 -10.85 -1.10
C ALA A 91 6.91 -11.29 -0.40
N ALA A 92 6.28 -12.33 -0.93
CA ALA A 92 5.05 -12.90 -0.40
C ALA A 92 5.22 -14.42 -0.21
N GLU A 93 4.74 -14.91 0.93
CA GLU A 93 4.58 -16.33 1.23
C GLU A 93 3.15 -16.75 0.90
N ASP A 94 2.97 -17.99 0.47
CA ASP A 94 1.65 -18.59 0.26
C ASP A 94 1.42 -19.63 1.35
N ILE A 95 0.41 -19.39 2.17
CA ILE A 95 0.03 -20.29 3.26
C ILE A 95 -1.47 -20.57 3.11
N PHE A 96 -1.81 -21.77 2.65
CA PHE A 96 -3.19 -22.22 2.47
C PHE A 96 -4.06 -21.27 1.61
N GLY A 97 -3.48 -20.63 0.59
CA GLY A 97 -4.22 -19.72 -0.29
C GLY A 97 -4.24 -18.26 0.20
N GLU A 98 -3.74 -17.98 1.40
CA GLU A 98 -3.48 -16.63 1.87
C GLU A 98 -2.11 -16.16 1.40
N LYS A 99 -1.95 -14.85 1.15
CA LYS A 99 -0.63 -14.25 0.89
C LYS A 99 -0.16 -13.49 2.11
N ILE A 100 1.00 -13.87 2.65
CA ILE A 100 1.65 -13.15 3.76
C ILE A 100 2.84 -12.38 3.21
N ILE A 101 2.80 -11.05 3.34
CA ILE A 101 3.83 -10.14 2.86
C ILE A 101 4.53 -9.51 4.06
N HIS A 102 5.85 -9.69 4.13
CA HIS A 102 6.69 -9.06 5.14
C HIS A 102 7.27 -7.76 4.58
N ALA A 103 6.66 -6.64 4.96
CA ALA A 103 7.02 -5.32 4.46
C ALA A 103 8.19 -4.67 5.23
N GLY A 104 8.58 -5.23 6.38
CA GLY A 104 9.68 -4.73 7.20
C GLY A 104 9.32 -3.45 7.95
N ASP A 105 10.27 -2.54 8.12
CA ASP A 105 10.02 -1.25 8.78
C ASP A 105 9.53 -0.23 7.74
N ILE A 106 8.54 0.60 8.11
CA ILE A 106 8.04 1.74 7.34
C ILE A 106 8.52 3.02 8.05
N TYR A 107 9.24 3.86 7.32
CA TYR A 107 9.69 5.17 7.76
C TYR A 107 8.65 6.26 7.49
N HIS A 108 8.79 7.39 8.16
CA HIS A 108 7.94 8.54 7.96
C HIS A 108 8.00 9.04 6.50
N LYS A 109 6.83 9.30 5.90
CA LYS A 109 6.64 9.66 4.48
C LYS A 109 7.11 8.58 3.48
N GLU A 110 7.57 7.42 3.93
CA GLU A 110 7.84 6.28 3.06
C GLU A 110 6.53 5.65 2.61
N TYR A 111 6.51 5.17 1.37
CA TYR A 111 5.45 4.36 0.82
C TYR A 111 6.00 2.97 0.52
N LYS A 112 5.28 1.94 0.96
CA LYS A 112 5.47 0.58 0.48
C LYS A 112 4.29 0.20 -0.39
N THR A 113 4.59 -0.26 -1.60
CA THR A 113 3.58 -0.59 -2.60
C THR A 113 3.66 -2.05 -2.98
N VAL A 114 2.51 -2.70 -3.04
CA VAL A 114 2.33 -4.05 -3.53
C VAL A 114 1.37 -4.02 -4.70
N LEU A 115 1.72 -4.74 -5.77
CA LEU A 115 0.81 -5.05 -6.86
C LEU A 115 0.29 -6.47 -6.67
N VAL A 116 -1.03 -6.61 -6.62
CA VAL A 116 -1.72 -7.89 -6.51
C VAL A 116 -2.48 -8.14 -7.82
N GLU A 117 -2.19 -9.25 -8.47
CA GLU A 117 -2.89 -9.70 -9.66
C GLU A 117 -3.84 -10.82 -9.25
N LEU A 118 -5.13 -10.63 -9.58
CA LEU A 118 -6.22 -11.49 -9.15
C LEU A 118 -6.93 -12.05 -10.38
N GLU A 119 -7.33 -13.31 -10.30
CA GLU A 119 -8.28 -13.92 -11.22
C GLU A 119 -9.63 -14.01 -10.50
N ILE A 120 -10.65 -13.40 -11.09
CA ILE A 120 -11.98 -13.24 -10.50
C ILE A 120 -12.97 -14.12 -11.26
N MET A 121 -13.61 -15.03 -10.55
CA MET A 121 -14.66 -15.88 -11.10
C MET A 121 -15.96 -15.09 -11.29
N PRO A 122 -16.86 -15.54 -12.19
CA PRO A 122 -18.16 -14.91 -12.38
C PRO A 122 -18.91 -14.69 -11.07
N HIS A 123 -19.51 -13.52 -10.90
CA HIS A 123 -20.19 -13.13 -9.67
C HIS A 123 -21.43 -12.29 -9.94
N ARG A 124 -22.30 -12.11 -8.94
CA ARG A 124 -23.51 -11.30 -9.12
C ARG A 124 -23.16 -9.81 -9.26
N THR A 125 -24.01 -9.06 -9.96
CA THR A 125 -23.91 -7.59 -10.06
C THR A 125 -24.08 -6.93 -8.68
N GLY A 126 -23.29 -5.89 -8.42
CA GLY A 126 -23.31 -5.12 -7.17
C GLY A 126 -21.93 -4.98 -6.52
N THR A 127 -21.88 -4.37 -5.35
CA THR A 127 -20.65 -4.25 -4.57
C THR A 127 -20.43 -5.50 -3.71
N HIS A 128 -19.27 -6.13 -3.85
CA HIS A 128 -18.93 -7.34 -3.12
C HIS A 128 -17.54 -7.27 -2.48
N PRO A 129 -17.35 -7.90 -1.31
CA PRO A 129 -16.03 -8.07 -0.72
C PRO A 129 -15.21 -9.02 -1.59
N VAL A 130 -14.02 -8.59 -1.99
CA VAL A 130 -13.09 -9.34 -2.83
C VAL A 130 -11.98 -9.94 -1.99
N MET A 131 -11.54 -9.22 -0.96
CA MET A 131 -10.40 -9.64 -0.15
C MET A 131 -10.48 -8.99 1.23
N LEU A 132 -10.12 -9.75 2.26
CA LEU A 132 -9.82 -9.22 3.58
C LEU A 132 -8.32 -8.98 3.68
N LEU A 133 -7.96 -7.80 4.16
CA LEU A 133 -6.59 -7.38 4.36
C LEU A 133 -6.36 -7.15 5.84
N GLU A 134 -5.38 -7.86 6.41
CA GLU A 134 -5.00 -7.69 7.80
C GLU A 134 -3.56 -7.20 7.87
N MET A 135 -3.33 -6.14 8.63
CA MET A 135 -1.99 -5.62 8.86
C MET A 135 -1.64 -5.73 10.33
N GLU A 136 -0.45 -6.23 10.61
CA GLU A 136 0.14 -6.33 11.95
C GLU A 136 1.46 -5.56 11.96
N TYR A 137 1.69 -4.74 12.98
CA TYR A 137 2.93 -3.99 13.10
C TYR A 137 3.21 -3.59 14.56
N LYS A 138 4.43 -3.12 14.83
CA LYS A 138 4.76 -2.41 16.08
C LYS A 138 4.87 -0.92 15.81
N ASN A 139 4.20 -0.11 16.61
CA ASN A 139 4.30 1.35 16.53
C ASN A 139 5.77 1.77 16.72
N GLY A 140 6.32 2.57 15.80
CA GLY A 140 7.73 2.95 15.84
C GLY A 140 8.11 3.88 17.00
N VAL A 141 7.14 4.59 17.59
CA VAL A 141 7.33 5.52 18.71
C VAL A 141 7.22 4.83 20.06
N CYS A 142 6.12 4.12 20.33
CA CYS A 142 5.86 3.51 21.63
C CYS A 142 6.18 2.00 21.69
N GLY A 143 6.44 1.36 20.56
CA GLY A 143 6.77 -0.07 20.48
C GLY A 143 5.59 -1.03 20.67
N SER A 144 4.38 -0.52 20.94
CA SER A 144 3.18 -1.35 21.12
C SER A 144 2.80 -2.05 19.81
N SER A 145 2.34 -3.30 19.90
CA SER A 145 1.73 -3.98 18.76
C SER A 145 0.41 -3.29 18.38
N SER A 146 0.13 -3.26 17.09
CA SER A 146 -1.10 -2.72 16.52
C SER A 146 -1.49 -3.59 15.34
N SER A 147 -2.79 -3.77 15.17
CA SER A 147 -3.33 -4.42 13.99
C SER A 147 -4.54 -3.64 13.47
N PHE A 148 -4.80 -3.77 12.19
CA PHE A 148 -6.07 -3.34 11.62
C PHE A 148 -6.49 -4.30 10.52
N THR A 149 -7.79 -4.34 10.27
CA THR A 149 -8.41 -5.14 9.22
C THR A 149 -9.16 -4.22 8.27
N LEU A 150 -9.02 -4.44 6.97
CA LEU A 150 -9.69 -3.70 5.91
C LEU A 150 -10.34 -4.68 4.93
N GLU A 151 -11.61 -4.46 4.65
CA GLU A 151 -12.31 -5.17 3.58
C GLU A 151 -12.14 -4.42 2.26
N VAL A 152 -11.53 -5.10 1.28
CA VAL A 152 -11.40 -4.59 -0.09
C VAL A 152 -12.64 -5.03 -0.86
N THR A 153 -13.36 -4.07 -1.43
CA THR A 153 -14.57 -4.32 -2.21
C THR A 153 -14.38 -3.94 -3.68
N ALA A 154 -15.18 -4.54 -4.55
CA ALA A 154 -15.26 -4.16 -5.96
C ALA A 154 -16.72 -4.11 -6.42
N GLU A 155 -16.97 -3.30 -7.46
CA GLU A 155 -18.29 -3.14 -8.06
C GLU A 155 -18.39 -3.95 -9.35
N PHE A 156 -19.25 -4.97 -9.33
CA PHE A 156 -19.50 -5.88 -10.44
C PHE A 156 -20.68 -5.38 -11.26
N THR A 157 -20.55 -5.35 -12.59
CA THR A 157 -21.59 -4.86 -13.49
C THR A 157 -21.68 -5.68 -14.78
N ARG A 158 -22.85 -5.64 -15.42
CA ARG A 158 -23.10 -6.14 -16.78
C ARG A 158 -23.23 -5.00 -17.80
N ASP A 159 -23.20 -3.75 -17.35
CA ASP A 159 -23.32 -2.60 -18.23
C ASP A 159 -22.01 -2.41 -19.01
N SER A 160 -22.04 -2.75 -20.31
CA SER A 160 -20.92 -2.56 -21.23
C SER A 160 -20.35 -1.14 -21.21
N LYS A 161 -21.18 -0.10 -21.00
CA LYS A 161 -20.70 1.28 -20.98
C LYS A 161 -19.79 1.56 -19.79
N LEU A 162 -20.06 0.92 -18.64
CA LEU A 162 -19.24 1.05 -17.44
C LEU A 162 -17.96 0.21 -17.55
N LEU A 163 -18.02 -0.95 -18.23
CA LEU A 163 -16.87 -1.81 -18.48
C LEU A 163 -15.88 -1.21 -19.50
N ASP A 164 -16.39 -0.40 -20.43
CA ASP A 164 -15.59 0.31 -21.44
C ASP A 164 -14.91 1.59 -20.89
N LEU A 165 -15.16 1.95 -19.62
CA LEU A 165 -14.49 3.09 -19.00
C LEU A 165 -12.98 2.85 -18.93
N PRO A 166 -12.16 3.86 -19.25
CA PRO A 166 -10.71 3.70 -19.19
C PRO A 166 -10.24 3.41 -17.76
N PRO A 167 -9.14 2.68 -17.59
CA PRO A 167 -8.42 2.58 -16.32
C PRO A 167 -8.15 3.94 -15.69
N HIS A 168 -7.97 3.97 -14.37
CA HIS A 168 -7.59 5.21 -13.68
C HIS A 168 -6.28 5.78 -14.26
N ALA A 169 -6.33 7.03 -14.69
CA ALA A 169 -5.18 7.70 -15.30
C ALA A 169 -3.96 7.68 -14.36
N GLY A 170 -2.81 7.25 -14.89
CA GLY A 170 -1.55 7.15 -14.15
C GLY A 170 -1.33 5.82 -13.42
N LEU A 171 -2.36 4.98 -13.27
CA LEU A 171 -2.20 3.68 -12.63
C LEU A 171 -1.42 2.68 -13.52
N ASP A 172 -1.60 2.74 -14.84
CA ASP A 172 -0.93 1.83 -15.77
C ASP A 172 0.60 1.95 -15.73
N HIS A 173 1.13 3.18 -15.72
CA HIS A 173 2.57 3.41 -15.58
C HIS A 173 3.10 2.82 -14.28
N ARG A 174 2.32 2.96 -13.21
CA ARG A 174 2.66 2.44 -11.89
C ARG A 174 2.64 0.92 -11.84
N ILE A 175 1.63 0.28 -12.43
CA ILE A 175 1.54 -1.18 -12.57
C ILE A 175 2.74 -1.69 -13.37
N GLN A 176 3.06 -1.06 -14.50
CA GLN A 176 4.20 -1.45 -15.33
C GLN A 176 5.53 -1.36 -14.57
N ALA A 177 5.75 -0.27 -13.84
CA ALA A 177 6.94 -0.10 -13.01
C ALA A 177 7.05 -1.20 -11.93
N LEU A 178 5.94 -1.53 -11.25
CA LEU A 178 5.92 -2.58 -10.22
C LEU A 178 6.17 -3.98 -10.80
N ARG A 179 5.63 -4.28 -11.99
CA ARG A 179 5.90 -5.55 -12.69
C ARG A 179 7.36 -5.68 -13.10
N GLN A 180 7.94 -4.61 -13.64
CA GLN A 180 9.36 -4.58 -14.01
C GLN A 180 10.25 -4.79 -12.78
N ALA A 181 9.96 -4.08 -11.69
CA ALA A 181 10.69 -4.25 -10.43
C ALA A 181 10.56 -5.67 -9.88
N GLY A 182 9.36 -6.26 -9.91
CA GLY A 182 9.14 -7.65 -9.50
C GLY A 182 9.91 -8.66 -10.35
N THR A 183 10.00 -8.41 -11.67
CA THR A 183 10.74 -9.28 -12.60
C THR A 183 12.25 -9.22 -12.35
N ILE A 184 12.79 -8.02 -12.15
CA ILE A 184 14.21 -7.81 -11.83
C ILE A 184 14.53 -8.47 -10.47
N GLY A 185 13.70 -8.21 -9.46
CA GLY A 185 13.86 -8.79 -8.14
C GLY A 185 13.90 -10.32 -8.17
N ARG A 186 12.97 -10.95 -8.90
CA ARG A 186 12.94 -12.41 -9.03
C ARG A 186 14.21 -12.97 -9.65
N ARG A 187 14.72 -12.33 -10.72
CA ARG A 187 15.98 -12.76 -11.35
C ARG A 187 17.16 -12.66 -10.40
N LEU A 188 17.30 -11.54 -9.68
CA LEU A 188 18.37 -11.37 -8.70
C LEU A 188 18.31 -12.42 -7.59
N PHE A 189 17.11 -12.81 -7.16
CA PHE A 189 16.93 -13.88 -6.18
C PHE A 189 17.28 -15.26 -6.75
N GLU A 190 16.83 -15.58 -7.96
CA GLU A 190 17.16 -16.84 -8.65
C GLU A 190 18.67 -16.99 -8.91
N ASP A 191 19.35 -15.89 -9.18
CA ASP A 191 20.81 -15.83 -9.37
C ASP A 191 21.59 -15.88 -8.04
N GLY A 192 20.90 -15.92 -6.89
CA GLY A 192 21.51 -15.92 -5.56
C GLY A 192 22.20 -14.60 -5.18
N ALA A 193 21.92 -13.51 -5.90
CA ALA A 193 22.54 -12.21 -5.69
C ALA A 193 21.94 -11.43 -4.51
N ILE A 194 20.74 -11.82 -4.06
CA ILE A 194 20.04 -11.25 -2.89
C ILE A 194 19.40 -12.37 -2.06
N GLU A 195 19.46 -12.27 -0.74
CA GLU A 195 18.76 -13.23 0.13
C GLU A 195 17.27 -12.90 0.22
N ARG A 196 16.44 -13.89 0.55
CA ARG A 196 14.95 -13.79 0.58
C ARG A 196 14.42 -12.69 1.52
N THR A 197 15.26 -12.24 2.45
CA THR A 197 14.96 -11.23 3.46
C THR A 197 15.30 -9.80 3.04
N ASP A 198 16.06 -9.63 1.96
CA ASP A 198 16.44 -8.30 1.49
C ASP A 198 15.24 -7.67 0.78
N ALA A 199 14.81 -6.51 1.27
CA ALA A 199 13.74 -5.74 0.67
C ALA A 199 14.12 -5.45 -0.80
N PHE A 200 13.26 -5.87 -1.73
CA PHE A 200 13.38 -5.46 -3.12
C PHE A 200 13.57 -3.94 -3.22
N PRO A 201 14.37 -3.43 -4.16
CA PRO A 201 14.62 -2.00 -4.29
C PRO A 201 13.27 -1.27 -4.32
N THR A 202 13.05 -0.43 -3.31
CA THR A 202 11.82 0.34 -3.18
C THR A 202 11.67 1.22 -4.40
N VAL A 203 10.67 0.92 -5.23
CA VAL A 203 10.34 1.78 -6.37
C VAL A 203 9.71 3.05 -5.79
N LEU A 204 10.51 4.10 -5.66
CA LEU A 204 10.03 5.43 -5.32
C LEU A 204 9.22 5.97 -6.51
N LEU A 205 7.90 5.82 -6.41
CA LEU A 205 6.98 6.37 -7.39
C LEU A 205 6.59 7.78 -6.94
N PRO A 206 6.49 8.76 -7.86
CA PRO A 206 5.97 10.08 -7.52
C PRO A 206 4.55 9.93 -6.97
N SER A 207 4.32 10.45 -5.77
CA SER A 207 3.00 10.45 -5.15
C SER A 207 2.05 11.33 -5.95
N ALA A 208 1.17 10.72 -6.74
CA ALA A 208 0.00 11.41 -7.27
C ALA A 208 -0.93 11.70 -6.08
N GLY A 209 -1.01 12.97 -5.68
CA GLY A 209 -1.68 13.39 -4.46
C GLY A 209 -3.17 13.05 -4.43
N GLY A 210 -3.56 12.25 -3.45
CA GLY A 210 -4.93 12.10 -2.96
C GLY A 210 -4.86 11.57 -1.53
N ARG A 211 -5.22 12.41 -0.54
CA ARG A 211 -5.28 12.03 0.88
C ARG A 211 -6.66 11.45 1.20
N VAL A 212 -6.70 10.34 1.91
CA VAL A 212 -7.89 9.85 2.63
C VAL A 212 -7.62 9.99 4.13
N THR A 213 -8.49 10.69 4.84
CA THR A 213 -8.43 10.84 6.31
C THR A 213 -9.57 10.06 6.98
N GLU A 214 -9.28 9.58 8.20
CA GLU A 214 -10.05 8.71 9.09
C GLU A 214 -11.59 8.75 8.93
N ALA A 215 -12.12 7.63 8.42
CA ALA A 215 -13.37 6.95 8.82
C ALA A 215 -13.91 6.18 7.60
N GLY A 216 -13.33 5.02 7.27
CA GLY A 216 -13.95 4.03 6.37
C GLY A 216 -14.52 4.54 5.04
N THR A 217 -14.06 5.68 4.53
CA THR A 217 -14.67 6.36 3.37
C THR A 217 -13.60 6.55 2.31
N ILE A 218 -13.71 5.76 1.26
CA ILE A 218 -13.00 5.94 0.00
C ILE A 218 -13.71 7.08 -0.73
N ILE A 219 -13.02 8.19 -0.98
CA ILE A 219 -13.49 9.17 -1.96
C ILE A 219 -13.29 8.55 -3.33
N ARG A 220 -14.39 8.20 -3.98
CA ARG A 220 -14.44 7.92 -5.42
C ARG A 220 -14.21 9.24 -6.16
N PHE A 221 -13.25 9.26 -7.09
CA PHE A 221 -13.29 10.22 -8.20
C PHE A 221 -14.26 9.70 -9.26
#